data_AF-A0A2D8MYJ1-F1
#
_entry.id   AF-A0A2D8MYJ1-F1
#
_cell.length_a   1.000
_cell.length_b   1.000
_cell.length_c   1.000
_cell.angle_alpha   90.00
_cell.angle_beta   90.00
_cell.angle_gamma   90.00
#
_symmetry.space_group_name_H-M   'P 1'
#
loop_
_entity.id
_entity.type
_entity.pdbx_description
1 polymer ?
#
loop_
_entity_poly.entity_id
_entity_poly.type
_entity_poly.pdbx_seq_one_letter_code
_entity_poly.pdbx_strand_id
1 'polypeptide(L)'
;MTLSNDKVINQINTAFVSGWQNIKGRKNYAGVSNTHMPSYAAKNINTCSGGRNIQMYFMTPDGRVVHCLPGYWNASDFYTQAGFAVKLGNLAFNKSISNADRNEKFLDMHLQKAHGHNYGLVEGAKLQGFDVKYVKNNTSDFTRGSKGFVKGVKLVDQVIHERMAARPFVPFEKFDAYEFTKLGIKRYKYDFGMPGKYGNAAKKK
;
A
#
# COMPACT_ATOMS: atom_id res chain seq x y z
N MET A 1 -16.50 -2.54 5.32
CA MET A 1 -15.25 -1.75 5.48
C MET A 1 -14.23 -2.60 6.24
N THR A 2 -12.93 -2.28 6.20
CA THR A 2 -11.86 -3.07 6.84
C THR A 2 -12.11 -3.30 8.33
N LEU A 3 -12.40 -2.21 9.05
CA LEU A 3 -12.60 -2.19 10.50
C LEU A 3 -14.06 -2.43 10.91
N SER A 4 -14.89 -2.95 10.00
CA SER A 4 -16.26 -3.40 10.32
C SER A 4 -16.34 -4.92 10.35
N ASN A 5 -15.21 -5.61 10.48
CA ASN A 5 -15.10 -7.06 10.47
C ASN A 5 -14.44 -7.53 11.77
N ASP A 6 -15.15 -8.36 12.54
CA ASP A 6 -14.71 -8.78 13.87
C ASP A 6 -13.41 -9.60 13.84
N LYS A 7 -13.17 -10.38 12.78
CA LYS A 7 -11.91 -11.13 12.63
C LYS A 7 -10.71 -10.19 12.49
N VAL A 8 -10.87 -9.12 11.72
CA VAL A 8 -9.85 -8.08 11.57
C VAL A 8 -9.59 -7.38 12.90
N ILE A 9 -10.66 -6.94 13.58
CA ILE A 9 -10.55 -6.26 14.88
C ILE A 9 -9.85 -7.16 15.90
N ASN A 10 -10.29 -8.42 16.02
CA ASN A 10 -9.69 -9.37 16.95
C ASN A 10 -8.20 -9.61 16.66
N GLN A 11 -7.82 -9.75 15.38
CA GLN A 11 -6.42 -9.90 15.02
C GLN A 11 -5.58 -8.66 15.36
N ILE A 12 -6.11 -7.46 15.09
CA ILE A 12 -5.42 -6.21 15.43
C ILE A 12 -5.17 -6.15 16.94
N ASN A 13 -6.22 -6.39 17.74
CA ASN A 13 -6.16 -6.28 19.19
C ASN A 13 -5.28 -7.33 19.86
N THR A 14 -5.09 -8.49 19.23
CA THR A 14 -4.30 -9.59 19.79
C THR A 14 -2.84 -9.56 19.36
N ALA A 15 -2.55 -9.13 18.14
CA ALA A 15 -1.21 -9.23 17.56
C ALA A 15 -0.44 -7.90 17.50
N PHE A 16 -1.11 -6.75 17.69
CA PHE A 16 -0.50 -5.44 17.45
C PHE A 16 -0.82 -4.41 18.53
N VAL A 17 0.17 -3.56 18.80
CA VAL A 17 -0.07 -2.25 19.44
C VAL A 17 -0.29 -1.24 18.33
N SER A 18 -1.46 -0.62 18.31
CA SER A 18 -1.86 0.31 17.24
C SER A 18 -1.64 1.76 17.62
N GLY A 19 -1.03 2.53 16.72
CA GLY A 19 -0.86 3.97 16.84
C GLY A 19 -1.24 4.67 15.54
N TRP A 20 -1.40 5.99 15.59
CA TRP A 20 -1.70 6.79 14.40
C TRP A 20 -0.99 8.14 14.46
N GLN A 21 -0.74 8.71 13.28
CA GLN A 21 -0.22 10.05 13.14
C GLN A 21 -0.95 10.77 12.01
N ASN A 22 -1.35 12.02 12.25
CA ASN A 22 -1.92 12.85 11.20
C ASN A 22 -0.82 13.29 10.22
N ILE A 23 -0.97 12.91 8.94
CA ILE A 23 -0.05 13.30 7.86
C ILE A 23 -0.57 14.48 7.02
N LYS A 24 -1.72 15.08 7.37
CA LYS A 24 -2.30 16.22 6.64
C LYS A 24 -1.29 17.36 6.50
N GLY A 25 -1.10 17.84 5.27
CA GLY A 25 -0.19 18.95 4.97
C GLY A 25 1.29 18.59 5.02
N ARG A 26 1.65 17.35 5.35
CA ARG A 26 3.05 16.90 5.29
C ARG A 26 3.47 16.68 3.85
N LYS A 27 4.43 17.49 3.41
CA LYS A 27 5.10 17.35 2.11
C LYS A 27 5.63 15.93 1.97
N ASN A 28 5.44 15.33 0.79
CA ASN A 28 5.84 13.94 0.47
C ASN A 28 5.09 12.83 1.23
N TYR A 29 4.10 13.13 2.07
CA TYR A 29 3.25 12.09 2.68
C TYR A 29 1.81 12.17 2.18
N ALA A 30 1.18 13.35 2.25
CA ALA A 30 -0.23 13.52 1.93
C ALA A 30 -0.48 13.76 0.43
N GLY A 31 -1.40 12.99 -0.15
CA GLY A 31 -2.03 13.30 -1.44
C GLY A 31 -3.28 14.18 -1.26
N VAL A 32 -3.64 14.94 -2.31
CA VAL A 32 -4.89 15.72 -2.33
C VAL A 32 -5.95 14.98 -3.14
N SER A 33 -7.05 14.59 -2.46
CA SER A 33 -8.23 14.00 -3.10
C SER A 33 -9.09 15.12 -3.69
N ASN A 34 -9.35 15.05 -5.00
CA ASN A 34 -10.17 16.04 -5.72
C ASN A 34 -11.63 15.63 -5.88
N THR A 35 -11.95 14.38 -5.58
CA THR A 35 -13.22 13.75 -5.99
C THR A 35 -13.93 13.04 -4.84
N HIS A 36 -13.26 12.87 -3.69
CA HIS A 36 -13.84 12.24 -2.51
C HIS A 36 -13.88 13.24 -1.36
N MET A 37 -15.05 13.82 -1.13
CA MET A 37 -15.32 14.69 0.02
C MET A 37 -15.34 13.86 1.31
N PRO A 38 -15.00 14.45 2.47
CA PRO A 38 -15.05 13.73 3.76
C PRO A 38 -16.42 13.13 4.10
N SER A 39 -17.50 13.68 3.55
CA SER A 39 -18.88 13.19 3.74
C SER A 39 -19.25 12.01 2.84
N TYR A 40 -18.39 11.63 1.89
CA TYR A 40 -18.70 10.54 0.97
C TYR A 40 -18.46 9.20 1.65
N ALA A 41 -19.44 8.30 1.55
CA ALA A 41 -19.24 6.93 1.97
C ALA A 41 -18.14 6.27 1.12
N ALA A 42 -17.30 5.47 1.77
CA ALA A 42 -16.33 4.60 1.13
C ALA A 42 -17.04 3.56 0.23
N LYS A 43 -17.26 3.87 -1.05
CA LYS A 43 -17.80 2.92 -2.05
C LYS A 43 -16.70 2.00 -2.55
N ASN A 44 -16.97 0.69 -2.68
CA ASN A 44 -16.13 -0.36 -3.30
C ASN A 44 -14.71 0.10 -3.62
N ILE A 45 -13.90 0.27 -2.58
CA ILE A 45 -12.59 0.89 -2.72
C ILE A 45 -11.61 -0.19 -3.17
N ASN A 46 -10.98 0.02 -4.33
CA ASN A 46 -9.85 -0.79 -4.78
C ASN A 46 -8.76 -0.77 -3.71
N THR A 47 -8.16 -1.94 -3.47
CA THR A 47 -6.96 -2.11 -2.67
C THR A 47 -5.92 -1.06 -3.07
N CYS A 48 -5.40 -0.37 -2.06
CA CYS A 48 -4.42 0.72 -2.17
C CYS A 48 -4.89 2.05 -2.75
N SER A 49 -6.18 2.20 -3.01
CA SER A 49 -6.74 3.52 -3.29
C SER A 49 -6.45 4.48 -2.12
N GLY A 50 -6.12 5.72 -2.43
CA GLY A 50 -5.71 6.68 -1.41
C GLY A 50 -4.37 6.34 -0.74
N GLY A 51 -3.45 5.66 -1.45
CA GLY A 51 -2.14 5.24 -0.96
C GLY A 51 -1.27 6.34 -0.35
N ARG A 52 -1.50 7.60 -0.71
CA ARG A 52 -0.85 8.78 -0.11
C ARG A 52 -1.65 9.44 1.00
N ASN A 53 -2.84 8.95 1.32
CA ASN A 53 -3.71 9.54 2.35
C ASN A 53 -3.75 8.66 3.59
N ILE A 54 -3.62 7.35 3.40
CA ILE A 54 -3.48 6.35 4.45
C ILE A 54 -2.28 5.50 4.11
N GLN A 55 -1.40 5.30 5.08
CA GLN A 55 -0.21 4.49 4.96
C GLN A 55 -0.11 3.69 6.25
N MET A 56 -0.25 2.37 6.15
CA MET A 56 -0.21 1.47 7.30
C MET A 56 1.13 0.76 7.33
N TYR A 57 1.83 0.87 8.44
CA TYR A 57 3.13 0.24 8.66
C TYR A 57 3.00 -0.82 9.74
N PHE A 58 3.50 -2.00 9.44
CA PHE A 58 3.69 -3.06 10.41
C PHE A 58 5.17 -3.06 10.76
N MET A 59 5.45 -2.93 12.06
CA MET A 59 6.80 -2.74 12.55
C MET A 59 7.09 -3.71 13.69
N THR A 60 8.35 -4.07 13.82
CA THR A 60 8.87 -4.70 15.02
C THR A 60 8.93 -3.69 16.19
N PRO A 61 9.02 -4.15 17.45
CA PRO A 61 9.17 -3.26 18.62
C PRO A 61 10.39 -2.33 18.56
N ASP A 62 11.45 -2.71 17.82
CA ASP A 62 12.64 -1.89 17.61
C ASP A 62 12.55 -0.99 16.35
N GLY A 63 11.34 -0.79 15.81
CA GLY A 63 11.07 0.23 14.78
C GLY A 63 11.44 -0.18 13.35
N ARG A 64 11.71 -1.47 13.07
CA ARG A 64 11.97 -1.96 11.71
C ARG A 64 10.66 -2.26 11.00
N VAL A 65 10.49 -1.73 9.79
CA VAL A 65 9.32 -2.00 8.96
C VAL A 65 9.41 -3.43 8.43
N VAL A 66 8.40 -4.23 8.72
CA VAL A 66 8.26 -5.59 8.19
C VAL A 66 7.23 -5.66 7.07
N HIS A 67 6.24 -4.78 7.06
CA HIS A 67 5.27 -4.70 5.98
C HIS A 67 4.68 -3.31 5.87
N CYS A 68 4.20 -2.94 4.69
CA CYS A 68 3.53 -1.68 4.44
C CYS A 68 2.34 -1.86 3.51
N LEU A 69 1.19 -1.34 3.92
CA LEU A 69 -0.06 -1.36 3.19
C LEU A 69 -0.50 0.09 2.92
N PRO A 70 -0.23 0.64 1.73
CA PRO A 70 -0.76 1.94 1.34
C PRO A 70 -2.27 1.82 1.11
N GLY A 71 -2.99 2.88 1.47
CA GLY A 71 -4.38 3.13 1.09
C GLY A 71 -5.39 2.27 1.83
N TYR A 72 -6.61 2.22 1.29
CA TYR A 72 -7.68 1.38 1.83
C TYR A 72 -7.53 -0.06 1.36
N TRP A 73 -7.98 -0.99 2.20
CA TRP A 73 -7.96 -2.43 1.94
C TRP A 73 -9.31 -3.02 2.30
N ASN A 74 -9.81 -4.00 1.54
CA ASN A 74 -10.97 -4.75 2.02
C ASN A 74 -10.58 -5.62 3.23
N ALA A 75 -11.58 -6.05 4.01
CA ALA A 75 -11.34 -6.74 5.27
C ALA A 75 -10.59 -8.08 5.11
N SER A 76 -10.92 -8.86 4.07
CA SER A 76 -10.31 -10.18 3.85
C SER A 76 -8.83 -10.07 3.47
N ASP A 77 -8.51 -9.13 2.58
CA ASP A 77 -7.13 -8.89 2.17
C ASP A 77 -6.32 -8.33 3.34
N PHE A 78 -6.88 -7.34 4.06
CA PHE A 78 -6.21 -6.79 5.24
C PHE A 78 -5.91 -7.87 6.28
N TYR A 79 -6.86 -8.74 6.62
CA TYR A 79 -6.67 -9.84 7.57
C TYR A 79 -5.48 -10.74 7.16
N THR A 80 -5.43 -11.08 5.87
CA THR A 80 -4.35 -11.91 5.31
C THR A 80 -3.00 -11.20 5.36
N GLN A 81 -2.97 -9.90 5.04
CA GLN A 81 -1.75 -9.09 5.05
C GLN A 81 -1.25 -8.79 6.47
N ALA A 82 -2.15 -8.54 7.43
CA ALA A 82 -1.80 -8.39 8.83
C ALA A 82 -1.24 -9.71 9.40
N GLY A 83 -1.85 -10.86 9.07
CA GLY A 83 -1.32 -12.16 9.48
C GLY A 83 0.05 -12.46 8.88
N PHE A 84 0.28 -12.02 7.65
CA PHE A 84 1.60 -12.10 7.01
C PHE A 84 2.64 -11.23 7.75
N ALA A 85 2.27 -10.02 8.16
CA ALA A 85 3.15 -9.14 8.92
C ALA A 85 3.56 -9.74 10.28
N VAL A 86 2.68 -10.46 10.98
CA VAL A 86 3.04 -11.19 12.21
C VAL A 86 4.15 -12.21 11.95
N LYS A 87 4.04 -12.98 10.84
CA LYS A 87 5.07 -13.97 10.47
C LYS A 87 6.43 -13.31 10.21
N LEU A 88 6.43 -12.16 9.54
CA LEU A 88 7.65 -11.39 9.29
C LEU A 88 8.23 -10.77 10.56
N GLY A 89 7.38 -10.32 11.49
CA GLY A 89 7.79 -9.87 12.81
C GLY A 89 8.51 -10.97 13.59
N ASN A 90 7.98 -12.19 13.59
CA ASN A 90 8.64 -13.34 14.22
C ASN A 90 9.98 -13.68 13.54
N LEU A 91 10.03 -13.60 12.20
CA LEU A 91 11.28 -13.79 11.44
C LEU A 91 12.34 -12.76 11.86
N ALA A 92 11.94 -11.50 12.09
CA ALA A 92 12.84 -10.40 12.46
C ALA A 92 13.59 -10.62 13.78
N PHE A 93 13.09 -11.49 14.66
CA PHE A 93 13.68 -11.83 15.96
C PHE A 93 14.13 -13.28 16.07
N ASN A 94 14.06 -14.05 14.98
CA ASN A 94 14.53 -15.43 15.00
C ASN A 94 16.06 -15.48 15.12
N LYS A 95 16.56 -15.85 16.31
CA LYS A 95 17.99 -15.96 16.61
C LYS A 95 18.61 -17.29 16.16
N SER A 96 17.82 -18.26 15.70
CA SER A 96 18.35 -19.55 15.23
C SER A 96 18.93 -19.50 13.82
N ILE A 97 18.81 -18.37 13.12
CA ILE A 97 19.31 -18.15 11.77
C ILE A 97 20.09 -16.83 11.68
N SER A 98 21.02 -16.75 10.72
CA SER A 98 21.88 -15.57 10.58
C SER A 98 21.09 -14.35 10.10
N ASN A 99 21.70 -13.15 10.20
CA ASN A 99 21.11 -11.94 9.63
C ASN A 99 20.92 -12.06 8.12
N ALA A 100 21.88 -12.69 7.43
CA ALA A 100 21.81 -12.90 5.98
C ALA A 100 20.62 -13.79 5.62
N ASP A 101 20.47 -14.93 6.31
CA ASP A 101 19.37 -15.87 6.07
C ASP A 101 18.00 -15.26 6.41
N ARG A 102 17.94 -14.39 7.44
CA ARG A 102 16.73 -13.64 7.76
C ARG A 102 16.33 -12.71 6.63
N ASN A 103 17.28 -11.99 6.05
CA ASN A 103 17.03 -11.08 4.94
C ASN A 103 16.61 -11.84 3.67
N GLU A 104 17.26 -12.98 3.39
CA GLU A 104 16.89 -13.85 2.27
C GLU A 104 15.47 -14.41 2.44
N LYS A 105 15.15 -14.96 3.62
CA LYS A 105 13.77 -15.43 3.93
C LYS A 105 12.74 -14.30 3.84
N PHE A 106 13.09 -13.09 4.27
CA PHE A 106 12.19 -11.94 4.17
C PHE A 106 11.88 -11.62 2.71
N LEU A 107 12.91 -11.56 1.86
CA LEU A 107 12.79 -11.37 0.42
C LEU A 107 11.91 -12.47 -0.20
N ASP A 108 12.20 -13.74 0.08
CA ASP A 108 11.47 -14.88 -0.44
C ASP A 108 9.99 -14.86 -0.05
N MET A 109 9.69 -14.59 1.21
CA MET A 109 8.31 -14.51 1.70
C MET A 109 7.52 -13.43 0.97
N HIS A 110 8.14 -12.28 0.68
CA HIS A 110 7.50 -11.23 -0.11
C HIS A 110 7.36 -11.61 -1.58
N LEU A 111 8.39 -12.16 -2.22
CA LEU A 111 8.31 -12.57 -3.63
C LEU A 111 7.30 -13.70 -3.86
N GLN A 112 7.17 -14.64 -2.93
CA GLN A 112 6.13 -15.66 -2.94
C GLN A 112 4.72 -15.02 -2.88
N LYS A 113 4.53 -13.96 -2.09
CA LYS A 113 3.27 -13.20 -2.11
C LYS A 113 3.07 -12.42 -3.40
N ALA A 114 4.13 -11.83 -3.96
CA ALA A 114 4.05 -11.07 -5.20
C ALA A 114 3.66 -11.94 -6.40
N HIS A 115 4.13 -13.20 -6.44
CA HIS A 115 4.01 -14.08 -7.60
C HIS A 115 3.12 -15.31 -7.40
N GLY A 116 2.69 -15.60 -6.16
CA GLY A 116 1.86 -16.76 -5.81
C GLY A 116 0.35 -16.58 -6.04
N HIS A 117 -0.08 -15.47 -6.64
CA HIS A 117 -1.51 -15.25 -6.90
C HIS A 117 -2.00 -16.09 -8.09
N ASN A 118 -3.09 -16.84 -7.89
CA ASN A 118 -3.93 -17.26 -9.01
C ASN A 118 -4.54 -16.00 -9.61
N TYR A 119 -4.15 -15.66 -10.84
CA TYR A 119 -4.46 -14.44 -11.58
C TYR A 119 -5.97 -14.12 -11.73
N GLY A 120 -6.88 -14.94 -11.20
CA GLY A 120 -8.34 -14.78 -11.27
C GLY A 120 -9.02 -14.10 -10.08
N LEU A 121 -8.33 -13.76 -8.97
CA LEU A 121 -8.99 -13.33 -7.72
C LEU A 121 -8.95 -11.84 -7.36
N VAL A 122 -8.31 -10.96 -8.14
CA VAL A 122 -7.93 -9.63 -7.61
C VAL A 122 -8.43 -8.44 -8.46
N GLU A 123 -9.74 -8.36 -8.72
CA GLU A 123 -10.31 -7.11 -9.26
C GLU A 123 -9.96 -5.89 -8.40
N GLY A 124 -9.89 -6.08 -7.07
CA GLY A 124 -9.58 -5.01 -6.13
C GLY A 124 -8.15 -4.45 -6.21
N ALA A 125 -7.15 -5.19 -6.69
CA ALA A 125 -5.75 -4.74 -6.73
C ALA A 125 -5.31 -4.18 -8.09
N LYS A 126 -6.26 -3.98 -9.02
CA LYS A 126 -5.97 -3.31 -10.28
C LYS A 126 -5.72 -1.82 -10.04
N LEU A 127 -4.69 -1.30 -10.70
CA LEU A 127 -4.47 0.15 -10.80
C LEU A 127 -5.71 0.84 -11.40
N GLN A 128 -5.96 2.07 -10.96
CA GLN A 128 -7.04 2.88 -11.54
C GLN A 128 -6.70 3.22 -13.00
N GLY A 129 -7.72 3.44 -13.84
CA GLY A 129 -7.52 3.62 -15.28
C GLY A 129 -6.54 4.76 -15.64
N PHE A 130 -6.51 5.83 -14.84
CA PHE A 130 -5.56 6.92 -15.02
C PHE A 130 -4.12 6.52 -14.67
N ASP A 131 -3.90 5.67 -13.66
CA ASP A 131 -2.58 5.16 -13.30
C ASP A 131 -2.08 4.19 -14.36
N VAL A 132 -2.96 3.33 -14.89
CA VAL A 132 -2.65 2.44 -16.02
C VAL A 132 -2.19 3.24 -17.23
N LYS A 133 -2.90 4.34 -17.57
CA LYS A 133 -2.51 5.22 -18.68
C LYS A 133 -1.12 5.84 -18.45
N TYR A 134 -0.83 6.27 -17.23
CA TYR A 134 0.48 6.80 -16.89
C TYR A 134 1.58 5.74 -17.00
N VAL A 135 1.39 4.57 -16.38
CA VAL A 135 2.36 3.47 -16.36
C VAL A 135 2.68 2.99 -17.78
N LYS A 136 1.70 2.93 -18.68
CA LYS A 136 1.93 2.55 -20.08
C LYS A 136 2.83 3.53 -20.84
N ASN A 137 2.87 4.79 -20.44
CA ASN A 137 3.58 5.86 -21.13
C ASN A 137 4.89 6.27 -20.42
N ASN A 138 5.26 5.62 -19.32
CA ASN A 138 6.41 5.99 -18.49
C ASN A 138 7.12 4.74 -17.97
N THR A 139 8.43 4.84 -17.73
CA THR A 139 9.15 3.80 -16.98
C THR A 139 8.62 3.74 -15.55
N SER A 140 8.16 2.57 -15.14
CA SER A 140 7.57 2.31 -13.83
C SER A 140 7.80 0.85 -13.45
N ASP A 141 7.96 0.58 -12.16
CA ASP A 141 8.05 -0.79 -11.62
C ASP A 141 6.73 -1.57 -11.74
N PHE A 142 5.63 -0.89 -12.04
CA PHE A 142 4.35 -1.46 -12.44
C PHE A 142 4.32 -2.03 -13.86
N THR A 143 5.30 -1.71 -14.71
CA THR A 143 5.36 -2.23 -16.07
C THR A 143 5.87 -3.68 -16.04
N ARG A 144 5.11 -4.62 -16.61
CA ARG A 144 5.66 -5.98 -16.86
C ARG A 144 6.64 -5.88 -18.02
N GLY A 145 7.82 -6.49 -17.85
CA GLY A 145 8.87 -6.49 -18.88
C GLY A 145 8.36 -7.06 -20.21
N SER A 146 8.92 -6.57 -21.32
CA SER A 146 8.51 -6.96 -22.68
C SER A 146 8.92 -8.38 -23.07
N LYS A 147 9.80 -9.03 -22.29
CA LYS A 147 10.41 -10.34 -22.58
C LYS A 147 9.69 -11.55 -21.95
N GLY A 148 8.51 -11.36 -21.34
CA GLY A 148 7.71 -12.45 -20.74
C GLY A 148 6.40 -12.72 -21.48
N PHE A 149 5.83 -13.92 -21.27
CA PHE A 149 4.52 -14.32 -21.81
C PHE A 149 3.35 -13.47 -21.28
N VAL A 150 3.53 -12.78 -20.16
CA VAL A 150 2.52 -11.91 -19.54
C VAL A 150 2.86 -10.45 -19.80
N LYS A 151 2.19 -9.84 -20.77
CA LYS A 151 2.27 -8.40 -21.06
C LYS A 151 1.29 -7.62 -20.16
N GLY A 152 1.60 -6.34 -19.89
CA GLY A 152 0.67 -5.42 -19.26
C GLY A 152 1.19 -4.80 -17.96
N VAL A 153 0.27 -4.45 -17.08
CA VAL A 153 0.55 -3.73 -15.84
C VAL A 153 0.44 -4.71 -14.67
N LYS A 154 1.41 -4.67 -13.75
CA LYS A 154 1.37 -5.44 -12.51
C LYS A 154 0.23 -4.97 -11.61
N LEU A 155 -0.27 -5.88 -10.79
CA LEU A 155 -1.22 -5.53 -9.74
C LEU A 155 -0.51 -4.74 -8.63
N VAL A 156 -1.27 -3.95 -7.87
CA VAL A 156 -0.70 -3.08 -6.83
C VAL A 156 -0.08 -3.87 -5.68
N ASP A 157 -0.75 -4.94 -5.24
CA ASP A 157 -0.24 -5.88 -4.24
C ASP A 157 1.08 -6.53 -4.67
N GLN A 158 1.20 -6.95 -5.94
CA GLN A 158 2.44 -7.49 -6.49
C GLN A 158 3.59 -6.47 -6.33
N VAL A 159 3.38 -5.22 -6.74
CA VAL A 159 4.42 -4.18 -6.65
C VAL A 159 4.77 -3.85 -5.20
N ILE A 160 3.79 -3.82 -4.29
CA ILE A 160 4.03 -3.60 -2.86
C ILE A 160 4.94 -4.68 -2.29
N HIS A 161 4.66 -5.94 -2.60
CA HIS A 161 5.48 -7.05 -2.12
C HIS A 161 6.88 -7.04 -2.76
N GLU A 162 7.01 -6.78 -4.07
CA GLU A 162 8.31 -6.59 -4.73
C GLU A 162 9.12 -5.45 -4.11
N ARG A 163 8.47 -4.32 -3.78
CA ARG A 163 9.11 -3.19 -3.10
C ARG A 163 9.55 -3.55 -1.69
N MET A 164 8.72 -4.25 -0.92
CA MET A 164 9.11 -4.70 0.41
C MET A 164 10.27 -5.67 0.33
N ALA A 165 10.28 -6.63 -0.60
CA ALA A 165 11.36 -7.60 -0.77
C ALA A 165 12.75 -6.92 -0.94
N ALA A 166 12.79 -5.76 -1.59
CA ALA A 166 14.01 -4.96 -1.75
C ALA A 166 14.44 -4.17 -0.49
N ARG A 167 13.67 -4.23 0.61
CA ARG A 167 13.81 -3.41 1.83
C ARG A 167 13.72 -4.27 3.11
N PRO A 168 14.57 -5.29 3.29
CA PRO A 168 14.49 -6.17 4.45
C PRO A 168 14.76 -5.39 5.75
N PHE A 169 13.75 -5.36 6.64
CA PHE A 169 13.84 -4.84 8.00
C PHE A 169 14.41 -3.41 8.12
N VAL A 170 14.08 -2.53 7.17
CA VAL A 170 14.53 -1.13 7.19
C VAL A 170 13.91 -0.38 8.39
N PRO A 171 14.69 0.36 9.20
CA PRO A 171 14.15 1.22 10.24
C PRO A 171 13.16 2.24 9.67
N PHE A 172 12.07 2.53 10.39
CA PHE A 172 11.01 3.41 9.91
C PHE A 172 11.52 4.80 9.52
N GLU A 173 12.49 5.35 10.26
CA GLU A 173 13.09 6.67 9.98
C GLU A 173 13.86 6.70 8.66
N LYS A 174 14.28 5.53 8.16
CA LYS A 174 14.99 5.36 6.88
C LYS A 174 14.07 4.83 5.78
N PHE A 175 12.80 4.55 6.09
CA PHE A 175 11.86 4.03 5.13
C PHE A 175 11.30 5.16 4.27
N ASP A 176 11.63 5.17 2.98
CA ASP A 176 11.10 6.16 2.02
C ASP A 176 9.62 5.87 1.71
N ALA A 177 8.75 6.39 2.58
CA ALA A 177 7.31 6.33 2.47
C ALA A 177 6.77 6.92 1.16
N TYR A 178 7.41 8.00 0.67
CA TYR A 178 6.96 8.70 -0.53
C TYR A 178 7.15 7.84 -1.78
N GLU A 179 8.37 7.33 -1.99
CA GLU A 179 8.65 6.47 -3.15
C GLU A 179 7.96 5.12 -3.01
N PHE A 180 7.83 4.58 -1.79
CA PHE A 180 7.14 3.31 -1.57
C PHE A 180 5.64 3.36 -1.92
N THR A 181 4.96 4.47 -1.64
CA THR A 181 3.50 4.62 -1.83
C THR A 181 3.13 5.17 -3.20
N LYS A 182 4.13 5.44 -4.05
CA LYS A 182 3.94 6.02 -5.38
C LYS A 182 3.33 5.01 -6.36
N LEU A 183 2.09 5.26 -6.75
CA LEU A 183 1.35 4.47 -7.74
C LEU A 183 1.34 5.21 -9.06
N GLY A 184 2.28 4.90 -9.97
CA GLY A 184 2.34 5.52 -11.30
C GLY A 184 2.55 7.05 -11.30
N ILE A 185 1.48 7.83 -11.15
CA ILE A 185 1.44 9.26 -11.45
C ILE A 185 2.39 10.11 -10.58
N LYS A 186 3.15 10.98 -11.27
CA LYS A 186 3.81 12.16 -10.74
C LYS A 186 2.78 13.31 -10.69
N ARG A 187 2.19 13.54 -9.51
CA ARG A 187 1.24 14.63 -9.13
C ARG A 187 -0.26 14.31 -9.26
N TYR A 188 -0.94 14.27 -8.11
CA TYR A 188 -2.28 14.84 -8.06
C TYR A 188 -2.12 16.33 -8.36
N LYS A 189 -2.97 16.91 -9.20
CA LYS A 189 -2.82 18.27 -9.75
C LYS A 189 -2.69 19.40 -8.69
N TYR A 190 -2.82 19.08 -7.41
CA TYR A 190 -2.83 20.03 -6.29
C TYR A 190 -1.98 19.55 -5.09
N ASP A 191 -0.77 19.03 -5.33
CA ASP A 191 0.23 18.73 -4.27
C ASP A 191 0.61 19.96 -3.40
N PHE A 192 0.11 21.15 -3.74
CA PHE A 192 -0.01 22.28 -2.83
C PHE A 192 -1.50 22.59 -2.72
N GLY A 193 -2.05 22.46 -1.51
CA GLY A 193 -3.46 22.76 -1.27
C GLY A 193 -3.82 24.10 -1.90
N MET A 194 -4.64 24.08 -2.94
CA MET A 194 -5.15 25.32 -3.49
C MET A 194 -6.30 25.80 -2.61
N PRO A 195 -6.27 27.06 -2.14
CA PRO A 195 -7.46 27.73 -1.64
C PRO A 195 -8.32 28.05 -2.86
N GLY A 196 -9.44 27.36 -3.07
CA GLY A 196 -10.27 27.74 -4.22
C GLY A 196 -11.45 26.83 -4.57
N LYS A 197 -12.63 27.32 -4.17
CA LYS A 197 -13.91 27.22 -4.88
C LYS A 197 -14.47 25.80 -5.05
N TYR A 198 -15.19 25.38 -4.00
CA TYR A 198 -16.38 24.55 -4.16
C TYR A 198 -17.21 25.13 -5.32
N GLY A 199 -17.40 24.33 -6.37
CA GLY A 199 -18.18 24.73 -7.52
C GLY A 199 -19.60 25.08 -7.08
N ASN A 200 -19.95 26.35 -7.17
CA ASN A 200 -21.33 26.77 -7.30
C ASN A 200 -21.89 26.18 -8.59
N ALA A 201 -22.37 24.94 -8.53
CA ALA A 201 -23.38 24.45 -9.46
C ALA A 201 -24.75 24.99 -9.01
N ALA A 202 -24.88 26.31 -8.98
CA ALA A 202 -26.19 26.94 -9.10
C ALA A 202 -26.63 26.66 -10.55
N LYS A 203 -27.51 25.68 -10.70
CA LYS A 203 -28.22 25.43 -11.96
C LYS A 203 -28.95 26.72 -12.33
N LYS A 204 -28.49 27.40 -13.38
CA LYS A 204 -29.37 28.26 -14.17
C LYS A 204 -30.19 27.34 -15.08
N LYS A 205 -31.46 27.15 -14.73
CA LYS A 205 -32.60 27.17 -15.65
C LYS A 205 -33.79 27.66 -14.85
#